data_AF-A0A093I6D2-F1
#
_entry.id   AF-A0A093I6D2-F1
#
_cell.length_a   1.000
_cell.length_b   1.000
_cell.length_c   1.000
_cell.angle_alpha   90.00
_cell.angle_beta   90.00
_cell.angle_gamma   90.00
#
_symmetry.space_group_name_H-M   'P 1'
#
loop_
_entity.id
_entity.type
_entity.pdbx_description
1 polymer ?
#
loop_
_entity_poly.entity_id
_entity_poly.type
_entity_poly.pdbx_seq_one_letter_code
_entity_poly.pdbx_strand_id
1 'polypeptide(L)'
;QVGGFSWENCGAGKDPVVLQSLSVAPDPITIPGTLRIKWGRGGMQRRSCRTPAPPGCTGVRPPFLQAVLVVEKALGELWIQLPCVDQLGSCTYSDVCTILDNLIPPGTTCPEPLLTYGIPCHCPFKA
;
A
#
# COMPACT_ATOMS: atom_id res chain seq x y z
N GLN A 1 19.28 3.12 19.29
CA GLN A 1 19.42 3.67 17.92
C GLN A 1 18.18 3.23 17.16
N VAL A 2 17.35 4.15 16.66
CA VAL A 2 16.18 3.76 15.86
C VAL A 2 16.73 3.26 14.53
N GLY A 3 16.38 2.04 14.13
CA GLY A 3 16.81 1.49 12.85
C GLY A 3 16.35 2.39 11.71
N GLY A 4 17.17 2.51 10.66
CA GLY A 4 16.77 3.24 9.47
C GLY A 4 15.59 2.57 8.76
N PHE A 5 14.95 3.31 7.87
CA PHE A 5 13.85 2.82 7.06
C PHE A 5 14.23 1.53 6.33
N SER A 6 13.43 0.48 6.52
CA SER A 6 13.57 -0.83 5.88
C SER A 6 12.20 -1.39 5.52
N TRP A 7 12.15 -2.22 4.48
CA TRP A 7 10.93 -2.87 4.01
C TRP A 7 11.26 -4.19 3.31
N GLU A 8 10.31 -5.12 3.31
CA GLU A 8 10.38 -6.38 2.56
C GLU A 8 8.98 -6.86 2.15
N ASN A 9 8.89 -7.79 1.19
CA ASN A 9 7.63 -8.42 0.80
C ASN A 9 7.40 -9.70 1.62
N CYS A 10 6.24 -9.85 2.27
CA CYS A 10 5.96 -10.98 3.17
C CYS A 10 5.72 -12.33 2.44
N GLY A 11 5.08 -12.34 1.27
CA GLY A 11 4.61 -13.59 0.64
C GLY A 11 5.65 -14.41 -0.12
N ALA A 12 6.95 -14.20 0.13
CA ALA A 12 8.06 -14.95 -0.50
C ALA A 12 7.96 -15.05 -2.04
N GLY A 13 7.36 -14.04 -2.66
CA GLY A 13 7.12 -13.97 -4.10
C GLY A 13 6.00 -14.85 -4.66
N LYS A 14 5.08 -15.33 -3.82
CA LYS A 14 3.85 -15.99 -4.27
C LYS A 14 2.73 -14.99 -4.54
N ASP A 15 2.83 -13.80 -3.96
CA ASP A 15 1.83 -12.75 -4.13
C ASP A 15 1.78 -12.26 -5.59
N PRO A 16 0.57 -12.04 -6.12
CA PRO A 16 0.39 -11.56 -7.49
C PRO A 16 0.89 -10.14 -7.67
N VAL A 17 1.03 -9.37 -6.59
CA VAL A 17 1.51 -8.00 -6.57
C VAL A 17 2.68 -7.92 -5.59
N VAL A 18 3.85 -7.49 -6.07
CA VAL A 18 5.05 -7.31 -5.23
C VAL A 18 5.66 -5.93 -5.40
N LEU A 19 6.14 -5.36 -4.29
CA LEU A 19 6.89 -4.11 -4.31
C LEU A 19 8.31 -4.37 -4.80
N GLN A 20 8.77 -3.59 -5.77
CA GLN A 20 10.14 -3.69 -6.30
C GLN A 20 11.11 -2.74 -5.61
N SER A 21 10.69 -1.51 -5.35
CA SER A 21 11.51 -0.51 -4.68
C SER A 21 10.66 0.53 -3.99
N LEU A 22 11.06 0.87 -2.77
CA LEU A 22 10.46 1.89 -1.94
C LEU A 22 11.58 2.58 -1.16
N SER A 23 11.56 3.91 -1.14
CA SER A 23 12.47 4.71 -0.31
C SER A 23 11.72 5.89 0.28
N VAL A 24 11.98 6.18 1.55
CA VAL A 24 11.35 7.26 2.31
C VAL A 24 12.45 8.14 2.90
N ALA A 25 12.28 9.46 2.83
CA ALA A 25 13.20 10.43 3.41
C ALA A 25 12.43 11.64 3.97
N PRO A 26 12.94 12.33 5.02
CA PRO A 26 14.16 12.01 5.76
C PRO A 26 14.00 10.80 6.69
N ASP A 27 15.12 10.23 7.10
CA ASP A 27 15.20 9.13 8.05
C ASP A 27 16.15 9.54 9.20
N PRO A 28 15.66 9.72 10.45
CA PRO A 28 14.29 9.50 10.90
C PRO A 28 13.31 10.55 10.37
N ILE A 29 12.05 10.14 10.24
CA ILE A 29 10.95 11.02 9.85
C ILE A 29 10.76 12.12 10.90
N THR A 30 10.77 13.38 10.46
CA THR A 30 10.54 14.56 11.30
C THR A 30 9.11 15.09 11.07
N ILE A 31 8.33 15.23 12.15
CA ILE A 31 6.95 15.74 12.12
C ILE A 31 6.86 16.95 13.09
N PRO A 32 6.42 18.14 12.64
CA PRO A 32 6.02 18.46 11.28
C PRO A 32 7.22 18.58 10.32
N GLY A 33 7.02 18.25 9.04
CA GLY A 33 8.09 18.29 8.04
C GLY A 33 7.65 17.75 6.68
N THR A 34 8.50 17.91 5.66
CA THR A 34 8.25 17.38 4.31
C THR A 34 8.80 15.97 4.17
N LEU A 35 7.94 15.03 3.78
CA LEU A 35 8.31 13.67 3.42
C LEU A 35 8.52 13.52 1.91
N ARG A 36 9.53 12.76 1.52
CA ARG A 36 9.81 12.36 0.14
C ARG A 36 9.69 10.85 0.04
N ILE A 37 8.73 10.41 -0.74
CA ILE A 37 8.50 8.99 -1.05
C ILE A 37 8.93 8.78 -2.49
N LYS A 38 9.77 7.78 -2.75
CA LYS A 38 10.09 7.33 -4.11
C LYS A 38 9.80 5.84 -4.23
N TRP A 39 9.27 5.46 -5.36
CA TRP A 39 9.09 4.08 -5.80
C TRP A 39 9.71 3.92 -7.19
N GLY A 40 10.17 2.73 -7.55
CA GLY A 40 10.84 2.50 -8.84
C GLY A 40 9.88 2.42 -10.03
N ARG A 41 10.44 2.43 -11.25
CA ARG A 41 9.70 2.16 -12.49
C ARG A 41 9.11 0.75 -12.43
N GLY A 42 7.77 0.65 -12.44
CA GLY A 42 7.07 -0.62 -12.23
C GLY A 42 6.85 -0.97 -10.75
N GLY A 43 6.79 0.05 -9.88
CA GLY A 43 6.81 -0.05 -8.40
C GLY A 43 6.08 -1.25 -7.80
N MET A 44 4.90 -1.60 -8.35
CA MET A 44 4.27 -2.89 -8.16
C MET A 44 4.37 -3.74 -9.42
N GLN A 45 5.14 -4.82 -9.34
CA GLN A 45 5.19 -5.80 -10.40
C GLN A 45 4.06 -6.80 -10.19
N ARG A 46 3.20 -6.91 -11.20
CA ARG A 46 2.25 -8.01 -11.24
C ARG A 46 2.93 -9.24 -11.79
N ARG A 47 2.91 -10.33 -11.03
CA ARG A 47 3.22 -11.64 -11.60
C ARG A 47 2.01 -12.10 -12.40
N SER A 48 2.24 -12.38 -13.68
CA SER A 48 1.25 -13.06 -14.51
C SER A 48 0.74 -14.29 -13.76
N CYS A 49 -0.58 -14.37 -13.55
CA CYS A 49 -1.20 -15.54 -12.94
C CYS A 49 -0.85 -16.75 -13.81
N ARG A 50 0.12 -17.54 -13.37
CA ARG A 50 0.50 -18.78 -14.04
C ARG A 50 -0.66 -19.77 -13.90
N THR A 51 -0.86 -20.60 -14.91
CA THR A 51 -1.73 -21.76 -14.83
C THR A 51 -0.97 -22.91 -14.14
N PRO A 52 -1.54 -23.57 -13.11
CA PRO A 52 -2.83 -23.32 -12.47
C PRO A 52 -2.78 -22.11 -11.51
N ALA A 53 -3.82 -21.28 -11.57
CA ALA A 53 -3.92 -20.05 -10.78
C ALA A 53 -4.02 -20.37 -9.28
N PRO A 54 -3.19 -19.74 -8.41
CA PRO A 54 -3.40 -19.80 -6.97
C PRO A 54 -4.77 -19.19 -6.60
N PRO A 55 -5.39 -19.60 -5.47
CA PRO A 55 -6.62 -18.98 -4.98
C PRO A 55 -6.41 -17.47 -4.84
N GLY A 56 -7.21 -16.67 -5.57
CA GLY A 56 -7.04 -15.20 -5.70
C GLY A 56 -6.54 -14.71 -7.07
N CYS A 57 -6.16 -15.64 -7.97
CA CYS A 57 -5.74 -15.35 -9.35
C CYS A 57 -6.76 -15.84 -10.41
N THR A 58 -7.98 -16.22 -9.99
CA THR A 58 -9.09 -16.44 -10.91
C THR A 58 -9.51 -15.07 -11.45
N GLY A 59 -9.81 -14.96 -12.75
CA GLY A 59 -10.12 -13.69 -13.43
C GLY A 59 -11.38 -12.95 -12.96
N VAL A 60 -11.84 -13.21 -11.73
CA VAL A 60 -12.90 -12.49 -11.04
C VAL A 60 -12.24 -11.36 -10.27
N ARG A 61 -12.19 -10.17 -10.87
CA ARG A 61 -11.84 -8.93 -10.16
C ARG A 61 -12.79 -8.77 -8.97
N PRO A 62 -12.33 -8.80 -7.72
CA PRO A 62 -13.20 -8.46 -6.61
C PRO A 62 -13.57 -6.97 -6.75
N PRO A 63 -14.87 -6.60 -6.64
CA PRO A 63 -15.30 -5.21 -6.72
C PRO A 63 -14.81 -4.38 -5.51
N PHE A 64 -14.35 -5.05 -4.44
CA PHE A 64 -13.83 -4.45 -3.23
C PHE A 64 -12.39 -4.93 -2.98
N LEU A 65 -11.53 -4.01 -2.54
CA LEU A 65 -10.14 -4.29 -2.17
C LEU A 65 -9.98 -4.12 -0.67
N GLN A 66 -9.77 -5.22 0.06
CA GLN A 66 -9.51 -5.16 1.50
C GLN A 66 -8.02 -4.93 1.79
N ALA A 67 -7.70 -4.02 2.70
CA ALA A 67 -6.36 -3.81 3.23
C ALA A 67 -6.36 -4.03 4.75
N VAL A 68 -5.45 -4.88 5.23
CA VAL A 68 -5.25 -5.14 6.66
C VAL A 68 -3.92 -4.52 7.06
N LEU A 69 -3.96 -3.54 7.95
CA LEU A 69 -2.79 -2.85 8.47
C LEU A 69 -2.53 -3.27 9.92
N VAL A 70 -1.29 -3.64 10.22
CA VAL A 70 -0.81 -3.86 11.59
C VAL A 70 0.30 -2.87 11.86
N VAL A 71 0.13 -2.04 12.89
CA VAL A 71 1.08 -1.01 13.27
C VAL A 71 1.57 -1.30 14.68
N GLU A 72 2.89 -1.40 14.84
CA GLU A 72 3.53 -1.67 16.12
C GLU A 72 4.55 -0.58 16.45
N LYS A 73 4.71 -0.30 17.74
CA LYS A 73 5.72 0.62 18.26
C LYS A 73 6.72 -0.14 19.13
N ALA A 74 8.00 -0.03 18.78
CA ALA A 74 9.09 -0.54 19.62
C ALA A 74 9.31 0.35 20.85
N LEU A 75 9.37 -0.27 22.02
CA LEU A 75 9.70 0.34 23.32
C LEU A 75 10.78 -0.52 24.00
N GLY A 76 12.04 -0.30 23.62
CA GLY A 76 13.13 -1.21 23.99
C GLY A 76 12.97 -2.54 23.26
N GLU A 77 12.93 -3.65 24.00
CA GLU A 77 12.75 -5.01 23.46
C GLU A 77 11.27 -5.38 23.22
N LEU A 78 10.33 -4.55 23.68
CA LEU A 78 8.89 -4.80 23.55
C LEU A 78 8.32 -4.14 22.29
N TRP A 79 7.49 -4.88 21.56
CA TRP A 79 6.67 -4.36 20.46
C TRP A 79 5.21 -4.28 20.91
N ILE A 80 4.65 -3.06 20.90
CA ILE A 80 3.25 -2.82 21.27
C ILE A 80 2.45 -2.54 20.01
N GLN A 81 1.46 -3.39 19.73
CA GLN A 81 0.51 -3.15 18.66
C GLN A 81 -0.44 -1.99 19.01
N LEU A 82 -0.54 -1.02 18.12
CA LEU A 82 -1.43 0.13 18.28
C LEU A 82 -2.84 -0.26 17.80
N PRO A 83 -3.89 -0.11 18.63
CA PRO A 83 -5.26 -0.44 18.23
C PRO A 83 -5.76 0.53 17.14
N CYS A 84 -6.78 0.12 16.39
CA CYS A 84 -7.45 1.01 15.45
C CYS A 84 -8.35 2.00 16.20
N VAL A 85 -8.05 3.30 16.09
CA VAL A 85 -8.87 4.40 16.62
C VAL A 85 -8.95 5.48 15.55
N ASP A 86 -10.14 5.94 15.20
CA ASP A 86 -10.35 6.98 14.18
C ASP A 86 -9.61 6.73 12.86
N GLN A 87 -9.59 5.46 12.42
CA GLN A 87 -8.89 4.99 11.22
C GLN A 87 -7.36 5.11 11.27
N LEU A 88 -6.77 5.19 12.47
CA LEU A 88 -5.33 5.20 12.72
C LEU A 88 -4.92 4.00 13.59
N GLY A 89 -3.76 3.40 13.29
CA GLY A 89 -3.24 2.21 13.99
C GLY A 89 -3.49 0.92 13.21
N SER A 90 -3.68 -0.19 13.92
CA SER A 90 -3.90 -1.51 13.31
C SER A 90 -5.34 -1.68 12.82
N CYS A 91 -5.65 -1.09 11.68
CA CYS A 91 -7.00 -1.05 11.09
C CYS A 91 -7.17 -2.07 9.96
N THR A 92 -8.40 -2.58 9.81
CA THR A 92 -8.84 -3.29 8.60
C THR A 92 -9.75 -2.37 7.79
N TYR A 93 -9.29 -2.02 6.59
CA TYR A 93 -10.08 -1.29 5.61
C TYR A 93 -10.74 -2.31 4.69
N SER A 94 -12.04 -2.56 4.89
CA SER A 94 -12.79 -3.59 4.17
C SER A 94 -12.89 -3.33 2.68
N ASP A 95 -12.94 -2.07 2.28
CA ASP A 95 -13.03 -1.67 0.87
C ASP A 95 -12.33 -0.34 0.58
N VAL A 96 -11.06 -0.44 0.16
CA VAL A 96 -10.24 0.70 -0.26
C VAL A 96 -10.79 1.35 -1.53
N CYS A 97 -11.54 0.63 -2.38
CA CYS A 97 -12.10 1.20 -3.60
C CYS A 97 -13.19 2.22 -3.27
N THR A 98 -14.10 1.88 -2.35
CA THR A 98 -15.11 2.82 -1.84
C THR A 98 -14.46 4.02 -1.14
N ILE A 99 -13.38 3.80 -0.38
CA ILE A 99 -12.65 4.91 0.26
C ILE A 99 -12.06 5.86 -0.79
N LEU A 100 -11.47 5.33 -1.86
CA LEU A 100 -10.93 6.15 -2.95
C LEU A 100 -12.04 6.94 -3.66
N ASP A 101 -13.17 6.32 -3.99
CA ASP A 101 -14.28 6.99 -4.67
C ASP A 101 -14.93 8.10 -3.80
N ASN A 102 -14.91 7.94 -2.47
CA ASN A 102 -15.37 8.98 -1.54
C ASN A 102 -14.41 10.18 -1.44
N LEU A 103 -13.10 9.94 -1.55
CA LEU A 103 -12.08 10.98 -1.47
C LEU A 103 -11.83 11.66 -2.82
N ILE A 104 -11.94 10.90 -3.91
CA ILE A 104 -11.73 11.32 -5.29
C ILE A 104 -12.98 10.86 -6.05
N PRO A 105 -13.97 11.72 -6.27
CA PRO A 105 -15.20 11.31 -6.95
C PRO A 105 -14.94 10.81 -8.38
N PRO A 106 -15.60 9.73 -8.83
CA PRO A 106 -15.46 9.24 -10.20
C PRO A 106 -15.72 10.32 -11.24
N GLY A 107 -14.88 10.36 -12.28
CA GLY A 107 -14.95 11.37 -13.35
C GLY A 107 -14.16 12.64 -13.04
N THR A 108 -13.57 12.77 -11.85
CA THR A 108 -12.58 13.81 -11.54
C THR A 108 -11.17 13.37 -11.94
N THR A 109 -10.29 14.33 -12.18
CA THR A 109 -8.88 14.07 -12.47
C THR A 109 -8.17 13.60 -11.19
N CYS A 110 -7.34 12.57 -11.29
CA CYS A 110 -6.51 12.13 -10.16
C CYS A 110 -5.66 13.29 -9.63
N PRO A 111 -5.49 13.39 -8.30
CA PRO A 111 -4.68 14.45 -7.71
C PRO A 111 -3.18 14.26 -8.04
N GLU A 112 -2.42 15.34 -8.03
CA GLU A 112 -0.95 15.26 -8.03
C GLU A 112 -0.46 14.56 -6.74
N PRO A 113 0.61 13.73 -6.80
CA PRO A 113 1.49 13.48 -7.94
C PRO A 113 1.01 12.35 -8.87
N LEU A 114 -0.15 11.74 -8.60
CA LEU A 114 -0.62 10.56 -9.33
C LEU A 114 -0.84 10.87 -10.81
N LEU A 115 -1.39 12.06 -11.10
CA LEU A 115 -1.59 12.53 -12.47
C LEU A 115 -0.29 12.62 -13.27
N THR A 116 0.72 13.34 -12.76
CA THR A 116 2.02 13.50 -13.45
C THR A 116 2.70 12.15 -13.73
N TYR A 117 2.56 11.18 -12.83
CA TYR A 117 3.16 9.85 -13.01
C TYR A 117 2.25 8.83 -13.70
N GLY A 118 1.06 9.23 -14.15
CA GLY A 118 0.11 8.35 -14.84
C GLY A 118 -0.40 7.19 -13.97
N ILE A 119 -0.43 7.38 -12.65
CA ILE A 119 -0.87 6.35 -11.70
C ILE A 119 -2.39 6.42 -11.55
N PRO A 120 -3.12 5.32 -11.78
CA PRO A 120 -4.57 5.30 -11.58
C PRO A 120 -4.93 5.53 -10.10
N CYS A 121 -5.98 6.31 -9.86
CA CYS A 121 -6.51 6.58 -8.52
C CYS A 121 -7.88 5.92 -8.26
N HIS A 122 -8.41 5.15 -9.21
CA HIS A 122 -9.67 4.44 -9.09
C HIS A 122 -9.52 2.95 -9.38
N CYS A 123 -10.36 2.16 -8.71
CA CYS A 123 -10.53 0.76 -9.02
C CYS A 123 -11.35 0.56 -10.32
N PRO A 124 -11.16 -0.56 -11.05
CA PRO A 124 -10.14 -1.58 -10.83
C PRO A 124 -8.77 -1.17 -11.40
N PHE A 125 -7.71 -1.39 -10.62
CA PHE A 125 -6.35 -1.19 -11.10
C PHE A 125 -6.00 -2.25 -12.15
N LYS A 126 -5.69 -1.82 -13.38
CA LYS A 126 -5.29 -2.70 -14.48
C LYS A 126 -3.91 -3.33 -14.23
N ALA A 127 -3.72 -4.52 -14.82
CA ALA A 127 -2.47 -5.28 -14.74
C ALA A 127 -1.49 -4.83 -15.82
#